data_AF-A0A257JCE8-F1
#
_entry.id   AF-A0A257JCE8-F1
#
_cell.length_a   1.000
_cell.length_b   1.000
_cell.length_c   1.000
_cell.angle_alpha   90.00
_cell.angle_beta   90.00
_cell.angle_gamma   90.00
#
_symmetry.space_group_name_H-M   'P 1'
#
loop_
_entity.id
_entity.type
_entity.pdbx_description
1 polymer ?
#
loop_
_entity_poly.entity_id
_entity_poly.type
_entity_poly.pdbx_seq_one_letter_code
_entity_poly.pdbx_strand_id
1 'polypeptide(L)' 'MASVNKVILIGNLGRDPEVRYTPNGAAVCNVSIATTR' A
#
# COMPACT_ATOMS: atom_id res chain seq x y z
N MET A 1 8.18 -26.38 -1.02
CA MET A 1 6.85 -26.16 -0.42
C MET A 1 6.47 -24.72 -0.71
N ALA A 2 5.43 -24.47 -1.51
CA ALA A 2 5.00 -23.11 -1.86
C ALA A 2 3.90 -22.66 -0.90
N SER A 3 4.03 -21.45 -0.33
CA SER A 3 3.03 -20.81 0.54
C SER A 3 2.57 -19.52 -0.11
N VAL A 4 1.27 -19.21 -0.01
CA VAL A 4 0.69 -17.96 -0.50
C VAL A 4 0.24 -17.14 0.69
N ASN A 5 0.80 -15.94 0.83
CA ASN A 5 0.29 -14.92 1.74
C ASN A 5 -0.52 -13.90 0.93
N LYS A 6 -1.86 -13.92 1.08
CA LYS A 6 -2.79 -13.06 0.34
C LYS A 6 -3.57 -12.19 1.32
N VAL A 7 -3.67 -10.90 1.02
CA VAL A 7 -4.42 -9.91 1.81
C VAL A 7 -5.35 -9.13 0.89
N ILE A 8 -6.61 -8.92 1.32
CA ILE A 8 -7.60 -8.06 0.66
C ILE A 8 -8.07 -7.04 1.70
N LEU A 9 -7.96 -5.75 1.39
CA LEU A 9 -8.33 -4.64 2.29
C LEU A 9 -9.38 -3.75 1.61
N ILE A 10 -10.40 -3.34 2.36
CA ILE A 10 -11.42 -2.37 1.94
C ILE A 10 -11.52 -1.32 3.04
N GLY A 11 -11.41 -0.05 2.68
CA GLY A 11 -11.44 1.04 3.63
C GLY A 11 -11.22 2.40 2.98
N ASN A 12 -11.06 3.43 3.80
CA ASN A 12 -10.86 4.80 3.35
C ASN A 12 -9.39 5.19 3.40
N LEU A 13 -8.94 6.06 2.49
CA LEU A 13 -7.61 6.65 2.59
C LEU A 13 -7.55 7.59 3.79
N GLY A 14 -6.56 7.39 4.66
CA GLY A 14 -6.35 8.25 5.84
C GLY A 14 -5.67 9.58 5.52
N ARG A 15 -5.07 9.70 4.34
CA ARG A 15 -4.41 10.88 3.78
C ARG A 15 -4.16 10.67 2.29
N ASP A 16 -3.75 11.72 1.59
CA ASP A 16 -3.34 11.61 0.18
C ASP A 16 -2.17 10.62 0.01
N PRO A 17 -2.15 9.82 -1.07
CA PRO A 17 -1.05 8.90 -1.34
C PRO A 17 0.31 9.61 -1.45
N GLU A 18 1.32 9.07 -0.78
CA GLU A 18 2.68 9.61 -0.82
C GLU A 18 3.51 8.89 -1.90
N VAL A 19 3.78 9.58 -3.01
CA VAL A 19 4.60 9.05 -4.11
C VAL A 19 6.04 9.53 -3.97
N ARG A 20 6.98 8.59 -4.04
CA ARG A 20 8.43 8.82 -4.02
C ARG A 20 9.11 8.03 -5.12
N TYR A 21 10.33 8.43 -5.48
CA TYR A 21 11.15 7.68 -6.43
C TYR A 21 12.38 7.13 -5.71
N THR A 22 12.69 5.86 -5.97
CA THR A 22 13.93 5.24 -5.50
C THR A 22 15.14 5.84 -6.23
N PRO A 23 16.38 5.66 -5.73
CA PRO A 23 17.58 6.11 -6.43
C PRO A 23 17.71 5.55 -7.85
N ASN A 24 17.15 4.36 -8.10
CA ASN A 24 17.13 3.72 -9.42
C ASN A 24 15.97 4.21 -10.31
N GLY A 25 15.22 5.23 -9.89
CA GLY A 25 14.12 5.84 -10.66
C GLY A 25 12.77 5.11 -10.58
N ALA A 26 12.66 4.02 -9.82
CA ALA A 26 11.38 3.31 -9.67
C ALA A 26 10.41 4.10 -8.78
N ALA A 27 9.16 4.24 -9.21
CA ALA A 27 8.09 4.88 -8.45
C ALA A 27 7.60 3.97 -7.30
N VAL A 28 7.41 4.54 -6.11
CA VAL A 28 6.88 3.89 -4.92
C VAL A 28 5.77 4.75 -4.34
N CYS A 29 4.59 4.17 -4.13
CA CYS A 29 3.45 4.85 -3.56
C CYS A 29 3.10 4.24 -2.19
N ASN A 30 3.07 5.07 -1.14
CA ASN A 30 2.60 4.65 0.18
C ASN A 30 1.17 5.14 0.40
N VAL A 31 0.30 4.22 0.82
CA VAL A 31 -1.09 4.51 1.16
C VAL A 31 -1.37 4.10 2.60
N SER A 32 -2.23 4.86 3.27
CA SER A 32 -2.77 4.52 4.58
C SER A 32 -4.25 4.21 4.42
N ILE A 33 -4.67 3.00 4.78
CA ILE A 33 -6.08 2.57 4.69
C ILE A 33 -6.64 2.40 6.10
N ALA A 34 -7.66 3.18 6.41
CA ALA A 34 -8.46 3.04 7.62
C ALA A 34 -9.60 2.04 7.39
N THR A 35 -9.71 1.05 8.27
CA THR A 35 -10.77 0.03 8.26
C THR A 35 -11.60 0.11 9.53
N THR A 36 -12.91 -0.11 9.42
CA THR A 36 -13.84 -0.17 10.56
C THR A 36 -14.32 -1.60 10.77
N ARG A 37 -14.69 -1.96 12.01
CA ARG A 37 -15.27 -3.27 12.35
C ARG A 37 -16.72 -3.38 11.91
#